data_AF-A0ABD0R1K5-F1
#
_entry.id   AF-A0ABD0R1K5-F1
#
_cell.length_a   1.000
_cell.length_b   1.000
_cell.length_c   1.000
_cell.angle_alpha   90.00
_cell.angle_beta   90.00
_cell.angle_gamma   90.00
#
_symmetry.space_group_name_H-M   'P 1'
#
loop_
_entity.id
_entity.type
_entity.pdbx_description
1 polymer ?
#
loop_
_entity_poly.entity_id
_entity_poly.type
_entity_poly.pdbx_seq_one_letter_code
_entity_poly.pdbx_strand_id
1 'polypeptide(L)' 'MDVLTDIFNSSLSQAVVPTCLKSTSIIPVPKKSPVSCLNDYRPIALTPIMMKCFE' A
#
# COMPACT_ATOMS: atom_id res chain seq x y z
N MET A 1 -17.32 11.26 -11.73
CA MET A 1 -16.11 10.64 -12.32
C MET A 1 -15.19 10.34 -11.15
N ASP A 2 -14.85 9.07 -10.95
CA ASP A 2 -14.03 8.64 -9.82
C ASP A 2 -12.58 9.07 -10.00
N VAL A 3 -12.05 9.83 -9.04
CA VAL A 3 -10.65 10.32 -9.05
C VAL A 3 -9.66 9.18 -9.21
N LEU A 4 -9.96 8.00 -8.66
CA LEU A 4 -9.14 6.80 -8.80
C LEU A 4 -9.07 6.30 -10.24
N THR A 5 -10.20 6.35 -10.97
CA THR A 5 -10.29 5.95 -12.38
C THR A 5 -9.49 6.90 -13.26
N ASP A 6 -9.55 8.21 -12.99
CA ASP A 6 -8.78 9.20 -13.74
C ASP A 6 -7.28 9.00 -13.57
N ILE A 7 -6.83 8.74 -12.33
CA ILE A 7 -5.44 8.44 -12.01
C ILE A 7 -5.00 7.13 -12.69
N PHE A 8 -5.84 6.08 -12.68
CA PHE A 8 -5.53 4.81 -13.34
C PHE A 8 -5.34 4.96 -14.84
N ASN A 9 -6.31 5.59 -15.49
CA ASN A 9 -6.32 5.76 -16.95
C ASN A 9 -5.16 6.65 -17.40
N SER A 10 -4.86 7.70 -16.64
CA SER A 10 -3.69 8.55 -16.89
C SER A 10 -2.39 7.74 -16.73
N SER A 11 -2.27 6.93 -15.68
CA SER A 11 -1.11 6.08 -15.45
C SER A 11 -0.90 5.06 -16.58
N LEU A 12 -1.98 4.46 -17.10
CA LEU A 12 -1.95 3.53 -18.21
C LEU A 12 -1.55 4.23 -19.52
N SER A 13 -2.15 5.39 -19.82
CA SER A 13 -1.83 6.15 -21.03
C SER A 13 -0.39 6.67 -21.05
N GLN A 14 0.17 7.01 -19.89
CA GLN A 14 1.53 7.54 -19.78
C GLN A 14 2.57 6.45 -19.51
N ALA A 15 2.15 5.21 -19.23
CA ALA A 15 2.99 4.13 -18.71
C ALA A 15 3.80 4.53 -17.46
N VAL A 16 3.22 5.40 -16.62
CA VAL A 16 3.86 5.93 -15.40
C VAL A 16 2.93 5.75 -14.22
N VAL A 17 3.39 5.01 -13.21
CA VAL A 17 2.69 4.88 -11.92
C VAL A 17 3.13 5.99 -10.96
N PRO A 18 2.21 6.76 -10.35
CA PRO A 18 2.52 7.74 -9.31
C PRO A 18 3.37 7.14 -8.18
N THR A 19 4.34 7.90 -7.68
CA THR A 19 5.27 7.43 -6.63
C THR A 19 4.55 7.02 -5.34
N CYS A 20 3.49 7.71 -4.95
CA CYS A 20 2.68 7.35 -3.78
C CYS A 20 2.03 5.96 -3.90
N LEU A 21 1.75 5.49 -5.12
CA LEU A 21 1.18 4.16 -5.37
C LEU A 21 2.26 3.07 -5.43
N LYS A 22 3.54 3.45 -5.55
CA LYS A 22 4.69 2.52 -5.50
C LYS A 22 5.15 2.20 -4.08
N SER A 23 4.58 2.86 -3.07
CA SER A 23 4.95 2.66 -1.66
C SER A 23 3.97 1.71 -0.97
N THR A 24 4.50 0.89 -0.07
CA THR A 24 3.70 0.05 0.84
C THR A 24 3.66 0.69 2.23
N SER A 25 2.51 0.64 2.90
CA SER A 25 2.38 1.10 4.28
C SER A 25 2.59 -0.07 5.23
N ILE A 26 3.54 0.05 6.17
CA ILE A 26 3.83 -0.97 7.17
C ILE A 26 3.16 -0.61 8.48
N ILE A 27 2.17 -1.41 8.89
CA ILE A 27 1.41 -1.20 10.13
C ILE A 27 1.81 -2.27 11.15
N PRO A 28 2.34 -1.87 12.33
CA PRO A 28 2.66 -2.82 13.39
C PRO A 28 1.37 -3.23 14.13
N VAL A 29 1.05 -4.53 14.10
CA VAL A 29 -0.12 -5.10 14.80
C VAL A 29 0.34 -5.93 16.00
N PRO A 30 -0.13 -5.68 17.23
CA PRO A 30 0.21 -6.48 18.40
C PRO A 30 -0.16 -7.96 18.25
N LYS A 31 0.75 -8.87 18.62
CA LYS A 31 0.51 -10.33 18.67
C LYS A 31 -0.30 -10.75 19.88
N LYS A 32 -0.10 -10.07 20.99
CA LYS A 32 -0.63 -10.38 22.33
C LYS A 32 -0.70 -9.09 23.14
N SER A 33 -1.60 -9.05 24.11
CA SER A 33 -1.71 -7.97 25.10
C SER A 33 -1.30 -8.50 26.49
N PRO A 34 -0.50 -7.76 27.27
CA PRO A 34 0.17 -6.50 26.93
C PRO A 34 1.39 -6.71 26.00
N VAL A 35 1.80 -5.65 25.30
CA VAL A 35 2.96 -5.65 24.42
C VAL A 35 4.21 -5.32 25.25
N SER A 36 5.20 -6.20 25.28
CA SER A 36 6.37 -6.07 26.17
C SER A 36 7.62 -5.59 25.43
N CYS A 37 7.73 -5.92 24.14
CA CYS A 37 8.86 -5.54 23.30
C CYS A 37 8.45 -5.43 21.82
N LEU A 38 9.30 -4.82 20.99
CA LEU A 38 9.02 -4.64 19.55
C LEU A 38 8.76 -5.97 18.81
N ASN A 39 9.35 -7.08 19.28
CA ASN A 39 9.15 -8.42 18.71
C ASN A 39 7.72 -8.95 18.88
N ASP A 40 6.93 -8.34 19.78
CA ASP A 40 5.53 -8.68 19.99
C ASP A 40 4.62 -8.03 18.94
N TYR A 41 5.14 -7.25 17.99
CA TYR A 41 4.39 -6.78 16.82
C TYR A 41 4.60 -7.71 15.61
N ARG A 42 3.56 -7.85 14.78
CA ARG A 42 3.69 -8.33 13.40
C ARG A 42 3.60 -7.12 12.47
N PRO A 43 4.58 -6.88 11.59
CA PRO A 43 4.41 -5.90 10.54
C PRO A 43 3.41 -6.45 9.51
N ILE A 44 2.38 -5.65 9.20
CA ILE A 44 1.45 -5.91 8.11
C ILE A 44 1.72 -4.90 6.99
N ALA A 45 2.01 -5.40 5.80
CA ALA A 45 2.20 -4.58 4.62
C ALA A 45 0.86 -4.34 3.90
N LEU A 46 0.48 -3.08 3.75
CA LEU A 46 -0.65 -2.67 2.92
C LEU A 46 -0.13 -2.11 1.60
N THR A 47 -0.31 -2.88 0.53
CA THR A 47 0.13 -2.50 -0.82
C THR A 47 -1.06 -1.98 -1.64
N PRO A 48 -0.94 -0.81 -2.30
CA PRO A 48 -1.98 -0.31 -3.19
C PRO A 48 -2.29 -1.31 -4.31
N ILE A 49 -3.56 -1.70 -4.47
CA ILE A 49 -3.98 -2.71 -5.47
C ILE A 49 -3.62 -2.30 -6.89
N MET A 50 -3.64 -0.98 -7.17
CA MET A 50 -3.29 -0.41 -8.46
C MET A 50 -1.89 -0.84 -8.90
N MET A 51 -0.92 -0.85 -7.99
CA MET A 51 0.45 -1.28 -8.29
C MET A 51 0.50 -2.73 -8.76
N LYS A 52 -0.30 -3.61 -8.15
CA LYS A 52 -0.36 -5.03 -8.54
C LYS A 52 -0.93 -5.24 -9.94
N CYS A 53 -1.77 -4.33 -10.43
CA CYS A 53 -2.29 -4.37 -11.79
C CYS A 53 -1.27 -3.94 -12.85
N PHE A 54 -0.17 -3.30 -12.46
CA PHE A 54 0.91 -2.86 -13.34
C PHE A 54 2.19 -3.72 -13.22
N GLU A 55 2.12 -4.87 -12.55
CA GLU A 55 3.12 -5.96 -12.60
C GLU A 55 3.02 -6.73 -13.92
#